data_AF-A0A3D5XAI6-F1
#
_entry.id   AF-A0A3D5XAI6-F1
#
_cell.length_a   1.000
_cell.length_b   1.000
_cell.length_c   1.000
_cell.angle_alpha   90.00
_cell.angle_beta   90.00
_cell.angle_gamma   90.00
#
_symmetry.space_group_name_H-M   'P 1'
#
loop_
_entity.id
_entity.type
_entity.pdbx_description
1 polymer ?
#
loop_
_entity_poly.entity_id
_entity_poly.type
_entity_poly.pdbx_seq_one_letter_code
_entity_poly.pdbx_strand_id
1 'polypeptide(L)'
;MKTRIVVITLIMLLASVLQAQYISEVLEYKPAPGQFINKTPWGVPSSANSLVGHITGSMSLGAFGGYVIFKFENPVENHSDNPFGVDFTIFGNPSSDWAEHGIVSVMKDENGNGLPDDTWYELAGSDYFFSSTIKEYEVTYTNPNQPVADDVPWYDNHGNSGYVFANGAHNQPYYPNADIFPDVNPTEYTLSGTRVADELDKTDPPDIK
;
A
#
# COMPACT_ATOMS: atom_id res chain seq x y z
N MET A 1 -75.22 9.65 -3.11
CA MET A 1 -73.96 9.79 -2.35
C MET A 1 -72.90 8.92 -3.00
N LYS A 2 -71.89 9.52 -3.64
CA LYS A 2 -70.75 8.78 -4.21
C LYS A 2 -69.57 8.95 -3.25
N THR A 3 -69.26 7.90 -2.49
CA THR A 3 -68.10 7.88 -1.60
C THR A 3 -66.84 7.70 -2.46
N ARG A 4 -66.01 8.74 -2.54
CA ARG A 4 -64.69 8.65 -3.18
C ARG A 4 -63.71 8.10 -2.15
N ILE A 5 -63.23 6.87 -2.38
CA ILE A 5 -62.09 6.30 -1.67
C ILE A 5 -60.85 6.96 -2.25
N VAL A 6 -60.16 7.76 -1.44
CA VAL A 6 -58.82 8.27 -1.76
C VAL A 6 -57.85 7.19 -1.32
N VAL A 7 -57.21 6.52 -2.29
CA VAL A 7 -56.08 5.64 -2.02
C VAL A 7 -54.83 6.52 -1.98
N ILE A 8 -54.26 6.69 -0.79
CA ILE A 8 -52.97 7.37 -0.62
C ILE A 8 -51.89 6.30 -0.81
N THR A 9 -51.25 6.31 -1.97
CA THR A 9 -50.06 5.48 -2.23
C THR A 9 -48.86 6.18 -1.60
N LEU A 10 -48.40 5.68 -0.44
CA LEU A 10 -47.16 6.12 0.20
C LEU A 10 -45.98 5.52 -0.57
N ILE A 11 -45.37 6.28 -1.46
CA ILE A 11 -44.10 5.90 -2.11
C ILE A 11 -43.00 6.18 -1.08
N MET A 12 -42.59 5.16 -0.32
CA MET A 12 -41.33 5.21 0.41
C MET A 12 -40.19 5.12 -0.61
N LEU A 13 -39.61 6.28 -0.93
CA LEU A 13 -38.31 6.33 -1.60
C LEU A 13 -37.27 5.79 -0.60
N LEU A 14 -36.96 4.49 -0.66
CA LEU A 14 -35.74 3.98 -0.03
C LEU A 14 -34.57 4.59 -0.79
N ALA A 15 -34.06 5.71 -0.30
CA ALA A 15 -32.72 6.14 -0.62
C ALA A 15 -31.78 5.11 0.02
N SER A 16 -31.34 4.11 -0.75
CA SER A 16 -30.14 3.36 -0.40
C SER A 16 -29.00 4.38 -0.41
N VAL A 17 -28.62 4.85 0.78
CA VAL A 17 -27.31 5.49 0.92
C VAL A 17 -26.32 4.39 0.57
N LEU A 18 -25.68 4.51 -0.59
CA LEU A 18 -24.48 3.73 -0.90
C LEU A 18 -23.47 4.06 0.20
N GLN A 19 -23.40 3.20 1.20
CA GLN A 19 -22.44 3.33 2.28
C GLN A 19 -21.14 2.77 1.74
N ALA A 20 -20.18 3.65 1.42
CA ALA A 20 -18.86 3.21 1.00
C ALA A 20 -18.26 2.30 2.08
N GLN A 21 -17.72 1.18 1.65
CA GLN A 21 -16.95 0.30 2.51
C GLN A 21 -15.51 0.81 2.62
N TYR A 22 -14.94 0.68 3.80
CA TYR A 22 -13.53 0.98 4.06
C TYR A 22 -12.79 -0.29 4.45
N ILE A 23 -11.46 -0.19 4.52
CA ILE A 23 -10.59 -1.21 5.11
C ILE A 23 -11.17 -1.60 6.48
N SER A 24 -11.41 -2.90 6.70
CA SER A 24 -11.91 -3.41 7.98
C SER A 24 -10.78 -3.83 8.91
N GLU A 25 -9.65 -4.30 8.35
CA GLU A 25 -8.53 -4.82 9.13
C GLU A 25 -7.21 -4.73 8.35
N VAL A 26 -6.10 -4.55 9.07
CA VAL A 26 -4.74 -4.73 8.55
C VAL A 26 -4.28 -6.13 8.93
N LEU A 27 -4.16 -7.02 7.95
CA LEU A 27 -3.72 -8.40 8.18
C LEU A 27 -2.21 -8.49 8.35
N GLU A 28 -1.47 -7.71 7.57
CA GLU A 28 -0.01 -7.70 7.62
C GLU A 28 0.50 -6.34 7.19
N TYR A 29 1.57 -5.87 7.84
CA TYR A 29 2.34 -4.71 7.40
C TYR A 29 3.83 -5.01 7.55
N LYS A 30 4.51 -5.11 6.41
CA LYS A 30 5.93 -5.47 6.34
C LYS A 30 6.67 -4.43 5.50
N PRO A 31 7.24 -3.40 6.12
CA PRO A 31 7.93 -2.35 5.38
C PRO A 31 9.29 -2.80 4.85
N ALA A 32 9.72 -2.19 3.76
CA ALA A 32 11.12 -2.09 3.36
C ALA A 32 11.84 -1.03 4.21
N PRO A 33 13.18 -0.92 4.19
CA PRO A 33 13.87 0.16 4.89
C PRO A 33 13.50 1.54 4.34
N GLY A 34 13.55 2.60 5.16
CA GLY A 34 13.32 3.96 4.66
C GLY A 34 13.22 5.06 5.72
N GLN A 35 13.26 6.32 5.25
CA GLN A 35 13.34 7.52 6.10
C GLN A 35 12.15 7.77 7.02
N PHE A 36 11.01 7.13 6.75
CA PHE A 36 9.81 7.24 7.59
C PHE A 36 9.56 5.99 8.44
N ILE A 37 10.32 4.92 8.23
CA ILE A 37 10.22 3.67 8.97
C ILE A 37 10.73 3.85 10.40
N ASN A 38 10.17 3.07 11.33
CA ASN A 38 10.38 3.15 12.78
C ASN A 38 9.94 4.48 13.42
N LYS A 39 9.12 5.28 12.73
CA LYS A 39 8.73 6.61 13.18
C LYS A 39 7.24 6.88 12.98
N THR A 40 6.60 7.41 14.01
CA THR A 40 5.24 7.95 13.92
C THR A 40 5.23 9.28 13.15
N PRO A 41 4.16 9.60 12.41
CA PRO A 41 2.94 8.81 12.23
C PRO A 41 2.96 7.85 11.03
N TRP A 42 4.09 7.60 10.36
CA TRP A 42 4.07 6.95 9.04
C TRP A 42 4.57 5.50 8.99
N GLY A 43 5.64 5.16 9.72
CA GLY A 43 6.34 3.90 9.54
C GLY A 43 6.33 3.00 10.77
N VAL A 44 5.19 2.89 11.44
CA VAL A 44 4.96 1.97 12.57
C VAL A 44 3.63 1.22 12.38
N PRO A 45 3.39 0.09 13.04
CA PRO A 45 2.13 -0.66 12.89
C PRO A 45 0.85 0.15 13.18
N SER A 46 0.91 1.13 14.09
CA SER A 46 -0.23 2.02 14.35
C SER A 46 -0.54 2.97 13.18
N SER A 47 0.43 3.25 12.30
CA SER A 47 0.23 4.00 11.06
C SER A 47 -0.66 3.25 10.08
N ALA A 48 -0.38 1.97 9.84
CA ALA A 48 -1.23 1.13 8.99
C ALA A 48 -2.64 0.99 9.58
N ASN A 49 -2.73 0.76 10.90
CA ASN A 49 -4.03 0.69 11.59
C ASN A 49 -4.82 2.00 11.56
N SER A 50 -4.16 3.15 11.34
CA SER A 50 -4.85 4.43 11.19
C SER A 50 -5.67 4.55 9.90
N LEU A 51 -5.60 3.56 8.99
CA LEU A 51 -6.40 3.52 7.76
C LEU A 51 -7.70 2.71 7.92
N VAL A 52 -7.91 2.05 9.06
CA VAL A 52 -9.07 1.17 9.28
C VAL A 52 -10.34 2.01 9.52
N GLY A 53 -11.35 1.80 8.68
CA GLY A 53 -12.70 2.36 8.88
C GLY A 53 -12.88 3.82 8.45
N HIS A 54 -11.89 4.47 7.83
CA HIS A 54 -11.97 5.86 7.37
C HIS A 54 -10.99 6.17 6.23
N ILE A 55 -11.11 7.35 5.63
CA ILE A 55 -10.25 7.84 4.53
C ILE A 55 -9.06 8.69 4.99
N THR A 56 -8.92 8.87 6.31
CA THR A 56 -7.81 9.62 6.89
C THR A 56 -6.72 8.67 7.35
N GLY A 57 -5.51 9.17 7.53
CA GLY A 57 -4.36 8.35 7.90
C GLY A 57 -3.35 8.26 6.76
N SER A 58 -2.18 7.74 7.10
CA SER A 58 -1.07 7.61 6.15
C SER A 58 -0.06 6.62 6.70
N MET A 59 0.58 5.90 5.80
CA MET A 59 1.69 5.01 6.13
C MET A 59 2.75 5.07 5.04
N SER A 60 3.98 4.73 5.39
CA SER A 60 5.06 4.53 4.42
C SER A 60 5.30 3.03 4.25
N LEU A 61 5.50 2.58 3.02
CA LEU A 61 5.94 1.21 2.75
C LEU A 61 7.47 1.05 2.82
N GLY A 62 8.20 2.15 2.89
CA GLY A 62 9.65 2.17 2.74
C GLY A 62 10.08 2.10 1.26
N ALA A 63 11.27 1.57 1.02
CA ALA A 63 11.80 1.30 -0.31
C ALA A 63 11.05 0.14 -1.04
N PHE A 64 11.64 -0.38 -2.11
CA PHE A 64 11.06 -1.44 -2.91
C PHE A 64 10.64 -2.66 -2.09
N GLY A 65 9.46 -3.20 -2.40
CA GLY A 65 8.96 -4.48 -1.90
C GLY A 65 8.29 -4.40 -0.52
N GLY A 66 8.31 -3.26 0.16
CA GLY A 66 7.51 -3.07 1.35
C GLY A 66 6.03 -3.12 1.03
N TYR A 67 5.23 -3.77 1.86
CA TYR A 67 3.81 -3.99 1.58
C TYR A 67 2.92 -3.92 2.82
N VAL A 68 1.62 -3.81 2.54
CA VAL A 68 0.54 -3.95 3.51
C VAL A 68 -0.57 -4.78 2.90
N ILE A 69 -1.18 -5.63 3.71
CA ILE A 69 -2.31 -6.46 3.33
C ILE A 69 -3.51 -5.97 4.12
N PHE A 70 -4.53 -5.52 3.40
CA PHE A 70 -5.81 -5.10 3.97
C PHE A 70 -6.88 -6.15 3.73
N LYS A 71 -7.80 -6.22 4.68
CA LYS A 71 -9.06 -6.94 4.55
C LYS A 71 -10.21 -5.97 4.44
N PHE A 72 -11.20 -6.38 3.66
CA PHE A 72 -12.50 -5.74 3.57
C PHE A 72 -13.55 -6.65 4.21
N GLU A 73 -14.57 -6.06 4.83
CA GLU A 73 -15.64 -6.83 5.49
C GLU A 73 -16.47 -7.62 4.46
N ASN A 74 -16.85 -6.96 3.36
CA ASN A 74 -17.55 -7.55 2.23
C ASN A 74 -16.64 -7.54 0.99
N PRO A 75 -16.87 -8.43 0.00
CA PRO A 75 -16.15 -8.38 -1.26
C PRO A 75 -16.24 -7.00 -1.93
N VAL A 76 -15.15 -6.56 -2.55
CA VAL A 76 -15.17 -5.41 -3.46
C VAL A 76 -15.81 -5.88 -4.76
N GLU A 77 -17.02 -5.41 -5.05
CA GLU A 77 -17.80 -5.85 -6.21
C GLU A 77 -17.36 -5.12 -7.48
N ASN A 78 -16.92 -5.88 -8.48
CA ASN A 78 -16.79 -5.40 -9.85
C ASN A 78 -18.17 -5.37 -10.51
N HIS A 79 -18.74 -4.18 -10.65
CA HIS A 79 -20.10 -3.99 -11.15
C HIS A 79 -20.19 -2.87 -12.18
N SER A 80 -20.92 -3.07 -13.27
CA SER A 80 -21.04 -2.08 -14.36
C SER A 80 -21.70 -0.76 -13.93
N ASP A 81 -22.49 -0.82 -12.86
CA ASP A 81 -23.18 0.36 -12.31
C ASP A 81 -22.30 1.17 -11.34
N ASN A 82 -21.06 0.71 -11.06
CA ASN A 82 -20.10 1.49 -10.30
C ASN A 82 -19.81 2.81 -11.03
N PRO A 83 -19.94 3.98 -10.37
CA PRO A 83 -19.66 5.26 -11.00
C PRO A 83 -18.27 5.28 -11.63
N PHE A 84 -18.19 5.64 -12.91
CA PHE A 84 -16.96 5.66 -13.70
C PHE A 84 -16.26 4.29 -13.84
N GLY A 85 -16.93 3.18 -13.50
CA GLY A 85 -16.35 1.83 -13.46
C GLY A 85 -15.30 1.66 -12.36
N VAL A 86 -15.35 2.46 -11.30
CA VAL A 86 -14.39 2.42 -10.19
C VAL A 86 -14.92 1.52 -9.07
N ASP A 87 -14.23 0.41 -8.83
CA ASP A 87 -14.60 -0.56 -7.79
C ASP A 87 -14.07 -0.16 -6.39
N PHE A 88 -12.89 0.45 -6.35
CA PHE A 88 -12.29 1.02 -5.13
C PHE A 88 -11.27 2.10 -5.49
N THR A 89 -10.80 2.84 -4.48
CA THR A 89 -9.83 3.91 -4.66
C THR A 89 -8.77 3.83 -3.56
N ILE A 90 -7.50 3.96 -3.96
CA ILE A 90 -6.37 4.11 -3.05
C ILE A 90 -5.80 5.51 -3.26
N PHE A 91 -5.62 6.25 -2.17
CA PHE A 91 -4.99 7.56 -2.20
C PHE A 91 -3.51 7.42 -1.83
N GLY A 92 -2.64 7.98 -2.66
CA GLY A 92 -1.21 8.16 -2.36
C GLY A 92 -0.90 9.62 -2.04
N ASN A 93 0.40 9.91 -1.85
CA ASN A 93 0.90 11.27 -1.68
C ASN A 93 1.85 11.67 -2.83
N PRO A 94 1.43 11.59 -4.10
CA PRO A 94 2.30 11.94 -5.21
C PRO A 94 2.52 13.46 -5.25
N SER A 95 3.69 13.86 -5.73
CA SER A 95 3.97 15.24 -6.14
C SER A 95 4.70 15.23 -7.49
N SER A 96 4.92 16.40 -8.09
CA SER A 96 5.69 16.53 -9.34
C SER A 96 7.10 15.95 -9.23
N ASP A 97 7.66 16.04 -8.02
CA ASP A 97 9.07 15.80 -7.74
C ASP A 97 9.28 14.41 -7.12
N TRP A 98 8.22 13.86 -6.51
CA TRP A 98 8.24 12.62 -5.75
C TRP A 98 7.09 11.73 -6.21
N ALA A 99 7.43 10.67 -6.94
CA ALA A 99 6.51 9.61 -7.30
C ALA A 99 6.78 8.39 -6.40
N GLU A 100 5.78 8.00 -5.62
CA GLU A 100 5.79 6.78 -4.80
C GLU A 100 4.83 5.78 -5.45
N HIS A 101 5.26 5.17 -6.55
CA HIS A 101 4.41 4.21 -7.25
C HIS A 101 4.13 2.98 -6.39
N GLY A 102 2.90 2.47 -6.47
CA GLY A 102 2.47 1.27 -5.77
C GLY A 102 2.00 0.20 -6.75
N ILE A 103 2.28 -1.06 -6.44
CA ILE A 103 1.65 -2.21 -7.09
C ILE A 103 0.45 -2.62 -6.25
N VAL A 104 -0.68 -2.83 -6.91
CA VAL A 104 -1.91 -3.26 -6.26
C VAL A 104 -2.22 -4.67 -6.72
N SER A 105 -2.34 -5.57 -5.76
CA SER A 105 -2.85 -6.91 -5.98
C SER A 105 -4.14 -7.10 -5.19
N VAL A 106 -5.04 -7.92 -5.73
CA VAL A 106 -6.30 -8.29 -5.08
C VAL A 106 -6.37 -9.80 -4.94
N MET A 107 -6.99 -10.24 -3.86
CA MET A 107 -7.24 -11.66 -3.61
C MET A 107 -8.67 -11.79 -3.06
N LYS A 108 -9.33 -12.88 -3.46
CA LYS A 108 -10.61 -13.30 -2.90
C LYS A 108 -10.35 -14.50 -1.99
N ASP A 109 -10.84 -14.43 -0.76
CA ASP A 109 -10.84 -15.55 0.18
C ASP A 109 -11.81 -16.64 -0.33
N GLU A 110 -11.29 -17.54 -1.16
CA GLU A 110 -12.01 -18.65 -1.78
C GLU A 110 -12.23 -19.79 -0.78
N ASN A 111 -11.28 -19.97 0.14
CA ASN A 111 -11.31 -21.06 1.12
C ASN A 111 -12.08 -20.70 2.41
N GLY A 112 -12.32 -19.40 2.66
CA GLY A 112 -13.13 -18.87 3.75
C GLY A 112 -12.43 -18.83 5.11
N ASN A 113 -11.09 -18.91 5.15
CA ASN A 113 -10.32 -18.92 6.40
C ASN A 113 -9.97 -17.50 6.91
N GLY A 114 -10.25 -16.46 6.11
CA GLY A 114 -9.96 -15.08 6.43
C GLY A 114 -8.48 -14.70 6.42
N LEU A 115 -7.61 -15.54 5.83
CA LEU A 115 -6.17 -15.35 5.73
C LEU A 115 -5.75 -14.92 4.31
N PRO A 116 -4.60 -14.26 4.16
CA PRO A 116 -4.11 -13.81 2.86
C PRO A 116 -3.45 -14.92 2.01
N ASP A 117 -4.00 -16.14 1.99
CA ASP A 117 -3.32 -17.35 1.51
C ASP A 117 -3.93 -18.01 0.25
N ASP A 118 -4.92 -17.38 -0.37
CA ASP A 118 -5.46 -17.78 -1.68
C ASP A 118 -4.73 -17.08 -2.85
N THR A 119 -5.26 -17.21 -4.07
CA THR A 119 -4.62 -16.69 -5.29
C THR A 119 -4.68 -15.16 -5.36
N TRP A 120 -3.50 -14.54 -5.43
CA TRP A 120 -3.34 -13.09 -5.65
C TRP A 120 -3.27 -12.75 -7.14
N TYR A 121 -3.94 -11.66 -7.51
CA TYR A 121 -3.96 -11.12 -8.87
C TYR A 121 -3.43 -9.68 -8.85
N GLU A 122 -2.29 -9.45 -9.50
CA GLU A 122 -1.78 -8.10 -9.72
C GLU A 122 -2.67 -7.35 -10.72
N LEU A 123 -3.10 -6.14 -10.36
CA LEU A 123 -3.84 -5.26 -11.25
C LEU A 123 -2.89 -4.61 -12.27
N ALA A 124 -3.30 -4.63 -13.54
CA ALA A 124 -2.52 -4.03 -14.61
C ALA A 124 -2.57 -2.49 -14.54
N GLY A 125 -1.57 -1.90 -13.87
CA GLY A 125 -1.32 -0.46 -13.84
C GLY A 125 -0.75 0.11 -15.15
N SER A 126 -0.42 1.41 -15.15
CA SER A 126 0.06 2.15 -16.33
C SER A 126 1.27 1.51 -17.02
N ASP A 127 2.19 0.98 -16.22
CA ASP A 127 3.48 0.47 -16.68
C ASP A 127 3.49 -1.07 -16.80
N TYR A 128 2.37 -1.73 -16.51
CA TYR A 128 2.33 -3.20 -16.34
C TYR A 128 2.90 -3.96 -17.55
N PHE A 129 2.66 -3.45 -18.77
CA PHE A 129 3.08 -4.07 -20.03
C PHE A 129 4.35 -3.45 -20.65
N PHE A 130 5.01 -2.53 -19.95
CA PHE A 130 6.25 -1.95 -20.46
C PHE A 130 7.39 -2.95 -20.35
N SER A 131 8.28 -2.97 -21.34
CA SER A 131 9.47 -3.85 -21.32
C SER A 131 10.45 -3.52 -20.19
N SER A 132 10.33 -2.33 -19.60
CA SER A 132 11.09 -1.89 -18.44
C SER A 132 10.52 -2.39 -17.11
N THR A 133 9.30 -2.92 -17.10
CA THR A 133 8.68 -3.50 -15.90
C THR A 133 9.18 -4.92 -15.70
N ILE A 134 9.77 -5.16 -14.53
CA ILE A 134 10.37 -6.43 -14.14
C ILE A 134 9.45 -7.11 -13.12
N LYS A 135 8.89 -8.25 -13.51
CA LYS A 135 8.11 -9.12 -12.61
C LYS A 135 9.07 -9.99 -11.79
N GLU A 136 8.59 -10.50 -10.65
CA GLU A 136 9.37 -11.41 -9.79
C GLU A 136 10.73 -10.83 -9.39
N TYR A 137 10.79 -9.51 -9.22
CA TYR A 137 12.00 -8.82 -8.79
C TYR A 137 12.14 -8.93 -7.28
N GLU A 138 13.34 -9.23 -6.80
CA GLU A 138 13.64 -9.42 -5.39
C GLU A 138 14.77 -8.49 -4.95
N VAL A 139 14.62 -7.89 -3.78
CA VAL A 139 15.64 -7.08 -3.13
C VAL A 139 15.88 -7.60 -1.73
N THR A 140 17.14 -7.88 -1.40
CA THR A 140 17.58 -8.17 -0.05
C THR A 140 18.20 -6.93 0.55
N TYR A 141 17.73 -6.56 1.73
CA TYR A 141 18.27 -5.46 2.53
C TYR A 141 19.07 -6.03 3.70
N THR A 142 20.27 -5.52 3.94
CA THR A 142 21.10 -5.91 5.09
C THR A 142 21.13 -4.79 6.11
N ASN A 143 20.89 -5.13 7.38
CA ASN A 143 20.86 -4.17 8.47
C ASN A 143 22.26 -3.60 8.76
N PRO A 144 22.48 -2.27 8.67
CA PRO A 144 23.76 -1.65 9.04
C PRO A 144 24.07 -1.72 10.55
N ASN A 145 23.10 -2.18 11.36
CA ASN A 145 23.19 -2.37 12.81
C ASN A 145 23.60 -1.08 13.56
N GLN A 146 23.04 0.06 13.11
CA GLN A 146 23.23 1.36 13.75
C GLN A 146 22.01 1.77 14.58
N PRO A 147 22.20 2.43 15.74
CA PRO A 147 21.11 2.91 16.58
C PRO A 147 20.48 4.22 16.06
N VAL A 148 20.99 4.76 14.96
CA VAL A 148 20.55 5.99 14.29
C VAL A 148 20.43 5.73 12.79
N ALA A 149 19.92 6.70 12.04
CA ALA A 149 19.89 6.66 10.58
C ALA A 149 21.28 6.39 10.01
N ASP A 150 21.37 5.39 9.14
CA ASP A 150 22.57 5.02 8.38
C ASP A 150 22.13 4.39 7.06
N ASP A 151 23.02 4.39 6.08
CA ASP A 151 22.75 3.85 4.76
C ASP A 151 22.46 2.35 4.86
N VAL A 152 21.33 1.90 4.30
CA VAL A 152 20.96 0.48 4.32
C VAL A 152 21.36 -0.17 3.00
N PRO A 153 22.41 -1.01 2.98
CA PRO A 153 22.83 -1.70 1.76
C PRO A 153 21.76 -2.67 1.28
N TRP A 154 21.64 -2.80 -0.04
CA TRP A 154 20.79 -3.77 -0.70
C TRP A 154 21.45 -4.40 -1.92
N TYR A 155 20.99 -5.60 -2.27
CA TYR A 155 21.31 -6.27 -3.53
C TYR A 155 20.06 -6.95 -4.08
N ASP A 156 19.99 -7.09 -5.41
CA ASP A 156 18.84 -7.67 -6.10
C ASP A 156 19.14 -9.07 -6.70
N ASN A 157 18.10 -9.74 -7.21
CA ASN A 157 18.22 -11.01 -7.91
C ASN A 157 18.77 -10.91 -9.34
N HIS A 158 19.17 -9.72 -9.80
CA HIS A 158 19.82 -9.46 -11.08
C HIS A 158 21.32 -9.13 -10.95
N GLY A 159 21.87 -9.17 -9.73
CA GLY A 159 23.28 -8.91 -9.45
C GLY A 159 23.63 -7.43 -9.30
N ASN A 160 22.64 -6.53 -9.20
CA ASN A 160 22.87 -5.14 -8.84
C ASN A 160 22.87 -4.96 -7.33
N SER A 161 23.45 -3.84 -6.88
CA SER A 161 23.51 -3.46 -5.48
C SER A 161 23.50 -1.95 -5.33
N GLY A 162 23.06 -1.48 -4.17
CA GLY A 162 23.06 -0.06 -3.84
C GLY A 162 22.76 0.17 -2.36
N TYR A 163 22.25 1.35 -2.06
CA TYR A 163 21.86 1.74 -0.71
C TYR A 163 20.50 2.43 -0.70
N VAL A 164 19.76 2.27 0.39
CA VAL A 164 18.72 3.22 0.80
C VAL A 164 19.44 4.28 1.64
N PHE A 165 19.68 5.45 1.05
CA PHE A 165 20.49 6.50 1.67
C PHE A 165 19.79 7.15 2.85
N ALA A 166 20.55 7.32 3.95
CA ALA A 166 20.14 8.13 5.08
C ALA A 166 20.29 9.62 4.78
N ASN A 167 19.41 10.43 5.37
CA ASN A 167 19.48 11.88 5.30
C ASN A 167 19.45 12.51 6.71
N GLY A 168 19.86 13.77 6.80
CA GLY A 168 19.94 14.50 8.07
C GLY A 168 18.60 14.95 8.66
N ALA A 169 17.48 14.79 7.96
CA ALA A 169 16.15 15.18 8.46
C ALA A 169 15.48 14.07 9.29
N HIS A 170 15.87 12.81 9.06
CA HIS A 170 15.31 11.64 9.72
C HIS A 170 16.45 10.84 10.37
N ASN A 171 16.52 10.86 11.71
CA ASN A 171 17.65 10.33 12.48
C ASN A 171 17.40 8.97 13.13
N GLN A 172 16.18 8.42 13.06
CA GLN A 172 15.91 7.06 13.53
C GLN A 172 16.52 6.03 12.57
N PRO A 173 16.84 4.79 13.00
CA PRO A 173 17.30 3.73 12.10
C PRO A 173 16.35 3.51 10.93
N TYR A 174 16.87 3.34 9.71
CA TYR A 174 16.05 3.15 8.51
C TYR A 174 15.66 1.69 8.28
N TYR A 175 16.49 0.74 8.73
CA TYR A 175 16.15 -0.68 8.71
C TYR A 175 15.05 -0.97 9.74
N PRO A 176 14.00 -1.77 9.43
CA PRO A 176 12.92 -2.05 10.37
C PRO A 176 13.44 -2.59 11.72
N ASN A 177 13.06 -1.93 12.81
CA ASN A 177 13.48 -2.31 14.14
C ASN A 177 12.70 -3.55 14.61
N ALA A 178 13.41 -4.57 15.10
CA ALA A 178 12.80 -5.83 15.57
C ALA A 178 11.79 -5.65 16.72
N ASP A 179 11.92 -4.61 17.54
CA ASP A 179 10.94 -4.31 18.60
C ASP A 179 9.61 -3.77 18.03
N ILE A 180 9.65 -3.17 16.84
CA ILE A 180 8.48 -2.59 16.14
C ILE A 180 7.92 -3.58 15.11
N PHE A 181 8.81 -4.34 14.45
CA PHE A 181 8.53 -5.28 13.38
C PHE A 181 9.17 -6.64 13.71
N PRO A 182 8.58 -7.41 14.64
CA PRO A 182 9.17 -8.66 15.14
C PRO A 182 9.31 -9.75 14.07
N ASP A 183 8.52 -9.67 13.00
CA ASP A 183 8.52 -10.63 11.89
C ASP A 183 9.57 -10.28 10.80
N VAL A 184 10.28 -9.15 10.95
CA VAL A 184 11.41 -8.80 10.09
C VAL A 184 12.70 -9.33 10.73
N ASN A 185 13.45 -10.12 9.96
CA ASN A 185 14.74 -10.63 10.41
C ASN A 185 15.68 -9.45 10.75
N PRO A 186 16.35 -9.44 11.92
CA PRO A 186 17.14 -8.30 12.36
C PRO A 186 18.48 -8.15 11.65
N THR A 187 18.89 -9.11 10.82
CA THR A 187 20.18 -9.10 10.11
C THR A 187 19.98 -8.73 8.64
N GLU A 188 19.12 -9.45 7.95
CA GLU A 188 18.77 -9.19 6.55
C GLU A 188 17.46 -9.88 6.19
N TYR A 189 16.77 -9.36 5.19
CA TYR A 189 15.53 -9.94 4.68
C TYR A 189 15.32 -9.57 3.22
N THR A 190 14.63 -10.47 2.51
CA THR A 190 14.28 -10.30 1.10
C THR A 190 12.81 -9.94 0.96
N LEU A 191 12.54 -8.97 0.11
CA LEU A 191 11.21 -8.57 -0.33
C LEU A 191 11.11 -8.73 -1.84
N SER A 192 9.92 -9.08 -2.33
CA SER A 192 9.69 -9.36 -3.75
C SER A 192 8.46 -8.62 -4.28
N GLY A 193 8.40 -8.46 -5.60
CA GLY A 193 7.25 -7.85 -6.25
C GLY A 193 7.52 -7.49 -7.71
N THR A 194 6.69 -6.60 -8.25
CA THR A 194 6.89 -6.00 -9.57
C THR A 194 7.63 -4.68 -9.43
N ARG A 195 8.79 -4.56 -10.10
CA ARG A 195 9.54 -3.31 -10.21
C ARG A 195 9.15 -2.59 -11.49
N VAL A 196 8.67 -1.35 -11.37
CA VAL A 196 8.51 -0.44 -12.50
C VAL A 196 9.74 0.46 -12.63
N ALA A 197 9.91 1.09 -13.78
CA ALA A 197 11.07 1.93 -14.04
C ALA A 197 11.04 3.22 -13.22
N ASP A 198 12.23 3.72 -12.88
CA ASP A 198 12.37 5.03 -12.25
C ASP A 198 12.17 6.11 -13.33
N GLU A 199 10.99 6.73 -13.35
CA GLU A 199 10.69 7.87 -14.23
C GLU A 199 10.58 9.16 -13.42
N LEU A 200 11.73 9.66 -12.95
CA LEU A 200 11.85 11.05 -12.50
C LEU A 200 12.35 11.91 -13.67
N ASP A 201 11.76 13.08 -13.88
CA ASP A 201 12.26 14.04 -14.86
C ASP A 201 13.63 14.55 -14.40
N LYS A 202 14.68 13.99 -15.00
CA LYS A 202 16.07 14.34 -14.68
C LYS A 202 16.47 15.74 -15.19
N THR A 203 15.61 16.40 -15.97
CA THR A 203 15.85 17.76 -16.46
C THR A 203 15.48 18.83 -15.44
N ASP A 204 14.72 18.47 -14.40
CA ASP A 204 14.37 19.31 -13.26
C ASP A 204 14.48 18.50 -11.94
N PRO A 205 15.70 18.12 -11.52
CA PRO A 205 15.87 17.27 -10.36
C PRO A 205 15.46 18.04 -9.08
N PRO A 206 14.56 17.48 -8.25
CA PRO A 206 14.28 18.08 -6.95
C PRO A 206 15.57 18.08 -6.11
N ASP A 207 15.77 19.15 -5.35
CA ASP A 207 16.92 19.36 -4.48
C ASP A 207 17.09 18.21 -3.48
N ILE A 208 17.83 17.17 -3.88
CA ILE A 208 18.46 16.20 -2.98
C ILE A 208 19.95 16.53 -2.99
N LYS A 209 20.37 17.31 -2.00
CA LYS A 209 21.75 17.39 -1.56
C LYS A 209 22.03 16.35 -0.48
#